data_AF-A0A961KF79-F1
#
_entry.id   AF-A0A961KF79-F1
#
_cell.length_a   1.000
_cell.length_b   1.000
_cell.length_c   1.000
_cell.angle_alpha   90.00
_cell.angle_beta   90.00
_cell.angle_gamma   90.00
#
_symmetry.space_group_name_H-M   'P 1'
#
loop_
_entity.id
_entity.type
_entity.pdbx_description
1 polymer ?
#
loop_
_entity_poly.entity_id
_entity_poly.type
_entity_poly.pdbx_seq_one_letter_code
_entity_poly.pdbx_strand_id
1 'polypeptide(L)'
;QRLFEIEGAELTFTDDALRAISRRAIARKTGARGLRSIMEDILLDTMFELPGMENVQEVVVNEEAVTSGTHPLMIYADAKPQGASSSAG
;
A
#
# COMPACT_ATOMS: atom_id res chain seq x y z
N GLN A 1 0.05 3.16 -8.86
CA GLN A 1 0.87 2.02 -9.32
C GLN A 1 2.25 2.48 -9.73
N ARG A 2 2.46 3.23 -10.84
CA ARG A 2 3.81 3.70 -11.24
C ARG A 2 4.69 4.30 -10.14
N LEU A 3 4.15 5.08 -9.19
CA LEU A 3 4.96 5.61 -8.09
C LEU A 3 5.53 4.50 -7.20
N PHE A 4 4.71 3.52 -6.82
CA PHE A 4 5.12 2.40 -5.97
C PHE A 4 6.18 1.56 -6.69
N GLU A 5 6.01 1.34 -8.00
CA GLU A 5 7.01 0.65 -8.83
C GLU A 5 8.36 1.38 -8.87
N ILE A 6 8.36 2.71 -8.89
CA ILE A 6 9.60 3.53 -8.83
C ILE A 6 10.31 3.34 -7.50
N GLU A 7 9.56 3.21 -6.41
CA GLU A 7 10.08 2.91 -5.06
C GLU A 7 10.37 1.41 -4.83
N GLY A 8 10.23 0.57 -5.87
CA GLY A 8 10.50 -0.86 -5.77
C GLY A 8 9.45 -1.69 -5.02
N ALA A 9 8.25 -1.14 -4.78
CA ALA A 9 7.14 -1.81 -4.12
C ALA A 9 5.99 -2.12 -5.09
N GLU A 10 5.33 -3.26 -4.89
CA GLU A 10 4.08 -3.60 -5.56
C GLU A 10 2.89 -2.96 -4.83
N LEU A 11 1.85 -2.54 -5.56
CA LEU A 11 0.59 -2.04 -4.97
C LEU A 11 -0.56 -2.98 -5.35
N THR A 12 -1.10 -3.68 -4.36
CA THR A 12 -2.21 -4.62 -4.53
C THR A 12 -3.47 -4.17 -3.79
N PHE A 13 -4.62 -4.61 -4.29
CA PHE A 13 -5.92 -4.37 -3.69
C PHE A 13 -6.59 -5.70 -3.46
N THR A 14 -7.08 -5.92 -2.24
CA THR A 14 -7.95 -7.07 -1.97
C THR A 14 -9.31 -6.88 -2.67
N ASP A 15 -9.99 -7.98 -2.98
CA ASP A 15 -11.34 -7.93 -3.58
C ASP A 15 -12.33 -7.13 -2.72
N ASP A 16 -12.24 -7.26 -1.39
CA ASP A 16 -13.10 -6.53 -0.47
C ASP A 16 -12.78 -5.03 -0.45
N ALA A 17 -11.51 -4.65 -0.59
CA ALA A 17 -11.13 -3.25 -0.78
C ALA A 17 -11.76 -2.66 -2.06
N LEU A 18 -11.70 -3.38 -3.17
CA LEU A 18 -12.30 -2.94 -4.44
C LEU A 18 -13.81 -2.74 -4.32
N ARG A 19 -14.50 -3.67 -3.63
CA ARG A 19 -15.93 -3.57 -3.33
C ARG A 19 -16.23 -2.37 -2.42
N ALA A 20 -15.43 -2.16 -1.37
CA ALA A 20 -15.59 -1.04 -0.44
C ALA A 20 -15.37 0.32 -1.13
N ILE A 21 -14.34 0.43 -1.98
CA ILE A 21 -14.05 1.64 -2.77
C ILE A 21 -15.24 1.96 -3.68
N SER A 22 -15.77 0.93 -4.36
CA SER A 22 -16.93 1.07 -5.25
C SER A 22 -18.16 1.59 -4.49
N ARG A 23 -18.47 1.01 -3.32
CA ARG A 23 -19.58 1.46 -2.47
C ARG A 23 -19.38 2.90 -1.98
N ARG A 24 -18.18 3.25 -1.52
CA ARG A 24 -17.83 4.61 -1.05
C ARG A 24 -17.95 5.63 -2.19
N ALA A 25 -17.52 5.29 -3.40
CA ALA A 25 -17.62 6.15 -4.57
C ALA A 25 -19.08 6.42 -4.98
N ILE A 26 -19.93 5.39 -4.94
CA ILE A 26 -21.38 5.52 -5.20
C ILE A 26 -22.03 6.41 -4.13
N ALA A 27 -21.72 6.17 -2.85
CA ALA A 27 -22.29 6.93 -1.74
C ALA A 27 -21.94 8.43 -1.80
N ARG A 28 -20.71 8.76 -2.20
CA ARG A 28 -20.27 10.16 -2.38
C ARG A 28 -20.93 10.86 -3.59
N LYS A 29 -21.67 10.14 -4.46
CA LYS A 29 -22.34 10.66 -5.68
C LYS A 29 -21.40 11.42 -6.65
N THR A 30 -20.10 11.15 -6.56
CA THR A 30 -19.05 11.98 -7.17
C THR A 30 -18.59 11.50 -8.56
N GLY A 31 -19.24 10.48 -9.13
CA GLY A 31 -18.83 9.88 -10.41
C GLY A 31 -17.35 9.50 -10.44
N ALA A 32 -16.71 9.52 -11.61
CA ALA A 32 -15.30 9.15 -11.78
C ALA A 32 -14.31 10.04 -11.00
N ARG A 33 -14.65 11.31 -10.75
CA ARG A 33 -13.80 12.23 -9.94
C ARG A 33 -13.73 11.79 -8.48
N GLY A 34 -14.81 11.19 -7.98
CA GLY A 34 -14.88 10.64 -6.63
C GLY A 34 -13.90 9.52 -6.37
N LEU A 35 -13.69 8.66 -7.36
CA LEU A 35 -12.75 7.56 -7.24
C LEU A 35 -11.34 8.08 -6.99
N ARG A 36 -10.91 9.10 -7.75
CA ARG A 36 -9.57 9.69 -7.58
C ARG A 36 -9.36 10.23 -6.17
N SER A 37 -10.33 10.98 -5.64
CA SER A 37 -10.25 11.50 -4.26
C SER A 37 -10.22 10.37 -3.23
N ILE A 38 -10.99 9.29 -3.41
CA ILE A 38 -10.95 8.14 -2.49
C ILE A 38 -9.58 7.47 -2.52
N MET A 39 -8.99 7.28 -3.71
CA MET A 39 -7.66 6.68 -3.84
C MET A 39 -6.58 7.56 -3.23
N GLU A 40 -6.68 8.89 -3.40
CA GLU A 40 -5.77 9.86 -2.79
C GLU A 40 -5.92 9.86 -1.26
N ASP A 41 -7.14 9.89 -0.72
CA ASP A 41 -7.42 9.77 0.72
C ASP A 41 -6.78 8.50 1.33
N ILE A 42 -6.73 7.38 0.59
CA ILE A 42 -6.21 6.10 1.09
C ILE A 42 -4.67 6.02 1.00
N LEU A 43 -4.10 6.56 -0.08
CA LEU A 43 -2.70 6.30 -0.43
C LEU A 43 -1.75 7.46 -0.11
N LEU A 44 -2.25 8.67 0.15
CA LEU A 44 -1.42 9.87 0.26
C LEU A 44 -0.29 9.72 1.28
N ASP A 45 -0.62 9.30 2.49
CA ASP A 45 0.36 9.15 3.58
C ASP A 45 1.38 8.06 3.24
N THR A 46 0.92 6.91 2.76
CA THR A 46 1.81 5.83 2.33
C THR A 46 2.74 6.26 1.20
N MET A 47 2.25 7.03 0.23
CA MET A 47 3.07 7.54 -0.87
C MET A 47 4.14 8.53 -0.38
N PHE A 48 3.86 9.28 0.68
CA PHE A 48 4.83 10.20 1.29
C PHE A 48 5.88 9.47 2.12
N GLU A 49 5.49 8.44 2.85
CA GLU A 49 6.37 7.70 3.75
C GLU A 49 7.23 6.66 3.03
N LEU A 50 6.69 6.00 1.99
CA LEU A 50 7.34 4.88 1.28
C LEU A 50 8.79 5.16 0.84
N PRO A 51 9.15 6.34 0.28
CA PRO A 51 10.53 6.62 -0.11
C PRO A 51 11.54 6.60 1.07
N GLY A 52 11.06 6.75 2.30
CA GLY A 52 11.88 6.68 3.52
C GLY A 52 11.91 5.30 4.17
N MET A 53 11.21 4.31 3.62
CA MET A 53 11.13 2.97 4.19
C MET A 53 12.09 2.01 3.51
N GLU A 54 12.75 1.16 4.30
CA GLU A 54 13.65 0.15 3.78
C GLU A 54 12.93 -1.19 3.58
N ASN A 55 13.25 -1.87 2.48
CA ASN A 55 12.84 -3.26 2.20
C ASN A 55 11.32 -3.51 2.10
N VAL A 56 10.50 -2.49 1.83
CA VAL A 56 9.08 -2.69 1.50
C VAL A 56 9.00 -3.36 0.12
N GLN A 57 8.35 -4.52 0.05
CA GLN A 57 8.12 -5.25 -1.20
C GLN A 57 6.71 -5.02 -1.74
N GLU A 58 5.72 -4.90 -0.88
CA GLU A 58 4.32 -4.79 -1.28
C GLU A 58 3.54 -3.91 -0.32
N VAL A 59 2.63 -3.11 -0.88
CA VAL A 59 1.62 -2.35 -0.16
C VAL A 59 0.25 -2.90 -0.53
N VAL A 60 -0.47 -3.41 0.46
CA VAL A 60 -1.76 -4.07 0.29
C VAL A 60 -2.88 -3.19 0.84
N VAL A 61 -3.78 -2.77 -0.04
CA VAL A 61 -5.00 -2.06 0.36
C VAL A 61 -6.11 -3.08 0.66
N ASN A 62 -6.50 -3.17 1.93
CA ASN A 62 -7.60 -4.00 2.42
C ASN A 62 -8.88 -3.16 2.66
N GLU A 63 -10.00 -3.81 2.99
CA GLU A 63 -11.27 -3.11 3.26
C GLU A 63 -11.16 -2.12 4.43
N GLU A 64 -10.35 -2.45 5.45
CA GLU A 64 -10.13 -1.59 6.61
C GLU A 64 -9.51 -0.24 6.24
N ALA A 65 -8.48 -0.25 5.39
CA ALA A 65 -7.85 0.97 4.89
C ALA A 65 -8.85 1.88 4.14
N VAL A 66 -9.85 1.28 3.49
CA VAL A 66 -10.89 2.01 2.76
C VAL A 66 -11.97 2.57 3.68
N THR A 67 -12.34 1.84 4.73
CA THR A 67 -13.54 2.11 5.55
C THR A 67 -13.22 2.86 6.83
N SER A 68 -12.10 2.53 7.47
CA SER A 68 -11.68 3.02 8.78
C SER A 68 -10.63 4.14 8.68
N GLY A 69 -10.06 4.34 7.50
CA GLY A 69 -8.96 5.29 7.29
C GLY A 69 -7.65 4.86 7.95
N THR A 70 -7.51 3.56 8.23
CA THR A 70 -6.24 2.98 8.67
C THR A 70 -5.26 2.94 7.49
N HIS A 71 -3.96 2.91 7.78
CA HIS A 71 -2.96 2.77 6.73
C HIS A 71 -3.07 1.40 6.03
N PRO A 72 -2.76 1.33 4.73
CA PRO A 72 -2.52 0.06 4.03
C PRO A 72 -1.49 -0.82 4.75
N LEU A 73 -1.59 -2.13 4.54
CA LEU A 73 -0.62 -3.07 5.08
C LEU A 73 0.66 -3.03 4.24
N MET A 74 1.82 -3.12 4.89
CA MET A 74 3.12 -3.15 4.23
C MET A 74 3.79 -4.49 4.48
N ILE A 75 4.19 -5.15 3.40
CA ILE A 75 4.93 -6.41 3.44
C ILE A 75 6.38 -6.09 3.18
N TYR A 76 7.23 -6.49 4.13
CA TYR A 76 8.67 -6.30 4.06
C TYR A 76 9.35 -7.59 3.61
N ALA A 77 10.46 -7.44 2.88
CA ALA A 77 11.36 -8.56 2.64
C ALA A 77 11.87 -9.11 3.97
N ASP A 78 11.93 -10.43 4.12
CA ASP A 78 12.77 -11.02 5.17
C ASP A 78 14.20 -10.53 4.97
N ALA A 79 14.74 -9.84 5.98
CA ALA A 79 16.15 -9.48 5.98
C ALA A 79 16.95 -10.78 5.92
N LYS A 80 17.58 -11.06 4.77
CA LYS A 80 18.55 -12.13 4.65
C LYS A 80 19.54 -11.99 5.82
N PRO A 81 19.72 -13.00 6.68
CA PRO A 81 20.68 -12.90 7.77
C PRO A 81 22.05 -12.65 7.16
N GLN A 82 22.61 -11.48 7.45
CA GLN A 82 23.86 -11.01 6.90
C GLN A 82 24.99 -11.82 7.54
N GLY A 83 25.59 -12.72 6.75
CA GLY A 83 26.93 -13.27 6.95
C GLY A 83 27.18 -14.08 8.21
N ALA A 84 26.99 -15.39 8.15
CA ALA A 84 27.83 -16.30 8.93
C ALA A 84 29.23 -16.38 8.27
N SER A 85 30.03 -15.31 8.39
CA SER A 85 31.48 -15.41 8.20
C SER A 85 32.10 -15.82 9.53
N SER A 86 32.10 -17.11 9.83
CA SER A 86 33.02 -17.66 10.83
C SER A 86 34.20 -18.30 10.10
N SER A 87 35.19 -17.48 9.77
CA SER A 87 36.56 -17.94 9.64
C SER A 87 37.12 -18.20 11.03
N ALA A 88 37.23 -19.46 11.41
CA ALA A 88 38.09 -19.99 12.47
C ALA A 88 38.13 -21.50 12.23
N GLY A 89 39.25 -22.20 12.14
CA GLY A 89 40.68 -21.94 12.26
C GLY A 89 41.35 -23.31 12.09
#